data_AF-A0A7X6VI75-F1
#
_entry.id   AF-A0A7X6VI75-F1
#
_cell.length_a   1.000
_cell.length_b   1.000
_cell.length_c   1.000
_cell.angle_alpha   90.00
_cell.angle_beta   90.00
_cell.angle_gamma   90.00
#
_symmetry.space_group_name_H-M   'P 1'
#
loop_
_entity.id
_entity.type
_entity.pdbx_description
1 polymer ?
#
loop_
_entity_poly.entity_id
_entity_poly.type
_entity_poly.pdbx_seq_one_letter_code
_entity_poly.pdbx_strand_id
1 'polypeptide(L)'
;MAVYKESDTGTWRVIYRYTDWMGERKQTSKRGFPTKREAQAWEREQLNKVKADLDMTFESFVATYTADMQSRIKENTWETKEHIIRTKLLPYFGSRKMCEIQPKDIIAWQNEMINYRDESGKAYSPVYLKTLHNQLSAIFNHAVKYYNLAMNPAAKVGNMGKAKNKEMLFWTKDEYAKFADAMMDKPMSFYAF
;
A
#
# COMPACT_ATOMS: atom_id res chain seq x y z
N MET A 1 11.25 -2.48 27.60
CA MET A 1 10.60 -3.23 28.69
C MET A 1 11.68 -3.68 29.66
N ALA A 2 11.31 -4.21 30.84
CA ALA A 2 12.27 -4.49 31.90
C ALA A 2 12.25 -5.97 32.30
N VAL A 3 13.40 -6.61 32.20
CA VAL A 3 13.66 -7.99 32.61
C VAL A 3 14.13 -7.95 34.07
N TYR A 4 13.44 -8.65 34.95
CA TYR A 4 13.69 -8.64 36.39
C TYR A 4 14.10 -10.03 36.86
N LYS A 5 15.03 -10.08 37.82
CA LYS A 5 15.39 -11.31 38.52
C LYS A 5 14.50 -11.43 39.76
N GLU A 6 13.86 -12.58 39.96
CA GLU A 6 13.14 -12.88 41.20
C GLU A 6 14.15 -13.35 42.26
N SER A 7 14.10 -12.74 43.44
CA SER A 7 14.99 -13.01 44.57
C SER A 7 14.77 -14.41 45.16
N ASP A 8 13.54 -14.91 45.08
CA ASP A 8 13.10 -16.06 45.88
C ASP A 8 13.34 -17.39 45.16
N THR A 9 13.30 -17.40 43.83
CA THR A 9 13.49 -18.60 42.99
C THR A 9 14.74 -18.54 42.12
N GLY A 10 15.44 -17.41 42.08
CA GLY A 10 16.58 -17.18 41.20
C GLY A 10 16.23 -17.11 39.70
N THR A 11 14.96 -17.24 39.34
CA THR A 11 14.47 -17.21 37.96
C THR A 11 14.23 -15.79 37.46
N TRP A 12 14.17 -15.63 36.14
CA TRP A 12 13.96 -14.36 35.47
C TRP A 12 12.50 -14.22 35.00
N ARG A 13 11.97 -13.00 35.08
CA ARG A 13 10.65 -12.63 34.57
C ARG A 13 10.72 -11.48 33.58
N VAL A 14 9.83 -11.52 32.59
CA VAL A 14 9.65 -10.47 31.59
C VAL A 14 8.29 -9.84 31.79
N ILE A 15 8.26 -8.51 31.97
CA ILE A 15 7.02 -7.74 32.00
C ILE A 15 6.87 -7.03 30.66
N TYR A 16 5.78 -7.32 29.95
CA TYR A 16 5.47 -6.68 28.69
C TYR A 16 4.07 -6.05 28.72
N ARG A 17 3.93 -4.96 27.99
CA ARG A 17 2.70 -4.19 27.85
C ARG A 17 2.24 -4.34 26.42
N TYR A 18 0.98 -4.71 26.23
CA TYR A 18 0.36 -4.76 24.91
C TYR A 18 -0.96 -4.01 24.94
N THR A 19 -1.36 -3.51 23.78
CA THR A 19 -2.65 -2.86 23.61
C THR A 19 -3.61 -3.92 23.11
N ASP A 20 -4.71 -4.11 23.84
CA ASP A 20 -5.78 -5.02 23.43
C ASP A 20 -6.50 -4.47 22.19
N TRP A 21 -7.27 -5.30 21.48
CA TRP A 21 -8.07 -4.88 20.31
C TRP A 21 -9.08 -3.76 20.65
N MET A 22 -9.42 -3.62 21.92
CA MET A 22 -10.27 -2.55 22.47
C MET A 22 -9.51 -1.25 22.82
N GLY A 23 -8.20 -1.17 22.59
CA GLY A 23 -7.38 0.01 22.86
C GLY A 23 -6.87 0.14 24.31
N GLU A 24 -7.25 -0.78 25.20
CA GLU A 24 -6.79 -0.78 26.59
C GLU A 24 -5.34 -1.26 26.70
N ARG A 25 -4.51 -0.50 27.43
CA ARG A 25 -3.14 -0.90 27.75
C ARG A 25 -3.15 -1.93 28.87
N LYS A 26 -2.93 -3.20 28.53
CA LYS A 26 -2.82 -4.30 29.49
C LYS A 26 -1.35 -4.66 29.73
N GLN A 27 -1.03 -4.97 30.98
CA GLN A 27 0.31 -5.41 31.39
C GLN A 27 0.25 -6.88 31.80
N THR A 28 1.07 -7.70 31.15
CA THR A 28 1.18 -9.13 31.45
C THR A 28 2.64 -9.48 31.70
N SER A 29 2.87 -10.55 32.46
CA SER A 29 4.21 -11.01 32.81
C SER A 29 4.36 -12.49 32.51
N LYS A 30 5.51 -12.89 31.95
CA LYS A 30 5.91 -14.29 31.85
C LYS A 30 7.09 -14.55 32.78
N ARG A 31 7.03 -15.63 33.55
CA ARG A 31 7.97 -15.99 34.62
C ARG A 31 8.57 -17.38 34.37
N GLY A 32 9.64 -17.71 35.08
CA GLY A 32 10.26 -19.04 35.06
C GLY A 32 11.40 -19.22 34.06
N PHE A 33 12.02 -18.13 33.58
CA PHE A 33 13.20 -18.25 32.71
C PHE A 33 14.44 -18.58 33.57
N PRO A 34 15.19 -19.65 33.27
CA PRO A 34 16.38 -20.00 34.03
C PRO A 34 17.50 -18.96 33.87
N THR A 35 17.61 -18.33 32.69
CA THR A 35 18.66 -17.34 32.42
C THR A 35 18.12 -15.98 31.93
N LYS A 36 18.87 -14.91 32.20
CA LYS A 36 18.58 -13.56 31.65
C LYS A 36 18.53 -13.57 30.12
N ARG A 37 19.39 -14.38 29.50
CA ARG A 37 19.53 -14.48 28.05
C ARG A 37 18.28 -15.08 27.40
N GLU A 38 17.70 -16.12 27.99
CA GLU A 38 16.43 -16.69 27.50
C GLU A 38 15.26 -15.74 27.69
N ALA A 39 15.20 -15.04 28.83
CA ALA A 39 14.19 -14.01 29.05
C ALA A 39 14.26 -12.88 27.99
N GLN A 40 15.47 -12.44 27.64
CA GLN A 40 15.69 -11.45 26.58
C GLN A 40 15.41 -11.99 25.16
N ALA A 41 15.71 -13.28 24.90
CA ALA A 41 15.38 -13.91 23.63
C ALA A 41 13.86 -14.01 23.45
N TRP A 42 13.14 -14.43 24.49
CA TRP A 42 11.68 -14.49 24.48
C TRP A 42 11.03 -13.10 24.35
N GLU A 43 11.59 -12.07 25.01
CA GLU A 43 11.18 -10.66 24.81
C GLU A 43 11.30 -10.25 23.34
N ARG A 44 12.45 -10.54 22.69
CA ARG A 44 12.64 -10.26 21.26
C ARG A 44 11.67 -11.04 20.39
N GLU A 45 11.41 -12.30 20.69
CA GLU A 45 10.42 -13.11 19.96
C GLU A 45 9.01 -12.54 20.09
N GLN A 46 8.59 -12.06 21.26
CA GLN A 46 7.27 -11.43 21.41
C GLN A 46 7.17 -10.09 20.68
N LEU A 47 8.23 -9.29 20.69
CA LEU A 47 8.34 -8.10 19.85
C LEU A 47 8.22 -8.43 18.36
N ASN A 48 8.83 -9.54 17.94
CA ASN A 48 8.72 -10.04 16.56
C ASN A 48 7.32 -10.61 16.26
N LYS A 49 6.63 -11.23 17.22
CA LYS A 49 5.24 -11.72 17.05
C LYS A 49 4.24 -10.58 16.94
N VAL A 50 4.40 -9.50 17.69
CA VAL A 50 3.61 -8.26 17.50
C VAL A 50 3.93 -7.58 16.16
N LYS A 51 5.14 -7.77 15.62
CA LYS A 51 5.49 -7.43 14.23
C LYS A 51 4.94 -8.43 13.19
N ALA A 52 4.50 -9.62 13.61
CA ALA A 52 4.06 -10.71 12.76
C ALA A 52 2.55 -10.73 12.51
N ASP A 53 1.79 -9.71 12.95
CA ASP A 53 0.38 -9.53 12.57
C ASP A 53 0.17 -9.29 11.05
N LEU A 54 1.27 -9.22 10.28
CA LEU A 54 1.30 -9.16 8.81
C LEU A 54 1.76 -10.49 8.16
N ASP A 55 1.49 -11.63 8.80
CA ASP A 55 1.71 -12.95 8.18
C ASP A 55 0.67 -13.29 7.09
N MET A 56 -0.31 -12.40 6.87
CA MET A 56 -1.29 -12.53 5.80
C MET A 56 -0.67 -12.24 4.42
N THR A 57 -1.28 -12.85 3.40
CA THR A 57 -0.90 -12.62 2.01
C THR A 57 -1.30 -11.23 1.54
N PHE A 58 -0.65 -10.74 0.50
CA PHE A 58 -0.99 -9.45 -0.13
C PHE A 58 -2.46 -9.45 -0.59
N GLU A 59 -2.95 -10.56 -1.13
CA GLU A 59 -4.35 -10.70 -1.54
C GLU A 59 -5.33 -10.56 -0.37
N SER A 60 -5.09 -11.25 0.75
CA SER A 60 -5.92 -11.09 1.95
C SER A 60 -5.87 -9.67 2.49
N PHE A 61 -4.70 -9.04 2.48
CA PHE A 61 -4.54 -7.65 2.91
C PHE A 61 -5.29 -6.68 2.00
N VAL A 62 -5.30 -6.92 0.68
CA VAL A 62 -6.07 -6.13 -0.28
C VAL A 62 -7.56 -6.19 0.01
N ALA A 63 -8.10 -7.35 0.40
CA ALA A 63 -9.50 -7.47 0.80
C ALA A 63 -9.83 -6.62 2.03
N THR A 64 -8.97 -6.64 3.06
CA THR A 64 -9.11 -5.78 4.24
C THR A 64 -9.00 -4.29 3.88
N TYR A 65 -7.99 -3.92 3.09
CA TYR A 65 -7.82 -2.57 2.58
C TYR A 65 -9.03 -2.07 1.79
N THR A 66 -9.67 -2.97 1.02
CA THR A 66 -10.87 -2.67 0.25
C THR A 66 -12.05 -2.36 1.16
N ALA A 67 -12.30 -3.20 2.16
CA ALA A 67 -13.36 -2.96 3.13
C ALA A 67 -13.20 -1.63 3.87
N ASP A 68 -11.97 -1.25 4.21
CA ASP A 68 -11.67 -0.02 4.94
C ASP A 68 -11.82 1.24 4.08
N MET A 69 -11.41 1.17 2.80
CA MET A 69 -11.28 2.33 1.92
C MET A 69 -12.48 2.56 0.99
N GLN A 70 -13.19 1.51 0.60
CA GLN A 70 -14.27 1.60 -0.39
C GLN A 70 -15.39 2.56 0.04
N SER A 71 -15.76 2.55 1.33
CA SER A 71 -16.80 3.45 1.86
C SER A 71 -16.39 4.94 1.90
N ARG A 72 -15.09 5.24 1.81
CA ARG A 72 -14.54 6.59 1.93
C ARG A 72 -14.24 7.24 0.58
N ILE A 73 -14.32 6.48 -0.50
CA ILE A 73 -13.91 6.89 -1.84
C ILE A 73 -15.13 6.82 -2.78
N LYS A 74 -15.27 7.80 -3.68
CA LYS A 74 -16.30 7.77 -4.71
C LYS A 74 -16.17 6.51 -5.58
N GLU A 75 -17.30 5.87 -5.88
CA GLU A 75 -17.37 4.60 -6.62
C GLU A 75 -16.50 4.57 -7.89
N ASN A 76 -16.67 5.52 -8.82
CA ASN A 76 -15.85 5.56 -10.06
C ASN A 76 -14.33 5.61 -9.79
N THR A 77 -13.93 6.27 -8.70
CA THR A 77 -12.51 6.33 -8.32
C THR A 77 -12.05 5.00 -7.73
N TRP A 78 -12.93 4.33 -6.98
CA TRP A 78 -12.68 2.99 -6.44
C TRP A 78 -12.55 1.95 -7.56
N GLU A 79 -13.48 1.92 -8.52
CA GLU A 79 -13.45 0.99 -9.66
C GLU A 79 -12.12 1.05 -10.42
N THR A 80 -11.61 2.27 -10.66
CA THR A 80 -10.32 2.47 -11.32
C THR A 80 -9.17 1.87 -10.50
N LYS A 81 -9.19 2.05 -9.17
CA LYS A 81 -8.18 1.52 -8.26
C LYS A 81 -8.27 -0.01 -8.17
N GLU A 82 -9.46 -0.55 -8.01
CA GLU A 82 -9.74 -1.97 -7.94
C GLU A 82 -9.28 -2.67 -9.23
N HIS A 83 -9.58 -2.10 -10.39
CA HIS A 83 -9.13 -2.63 -11.67
C HIS A 83 -7.60 -2.73 -11.73
N ILE A 84 -6.88 -1.70 -11.29
CA ILE A 84 -5.41 -1.71 -11.21
C ILE A 84 -4.92 -2.78 -10.25
N ILE A 85 -5.50 -2.88 -9.06
CA ILE A 85 -5.10 -3.86 -8.05
C ILE A 85 -5.28 -5.27 -8.61
N ARG A 86 -6.46 -5.57 -9.15
CA ARG A 86 -6.82 -6.89 -9.68
C ARG A 86 -5.98 -7.30 -10.87
N THR A 87 -5.71 -6.38 -11.79
CA THR A 87 -5.04 -6.72 -13.07
C THR A 87 -3.52 -6.60 -13.03
N LYS A 88 -2.95 -5.78 -12.12
CA LYS A 88 -1.50 -5.47 -12.12
C LYS A 88 -0.77 -5.81 -10.83
N LEU A 89 -1.46 -5.80 -9.68
CA LEU A 89 -0.83 -6.03 -8.38
C LEU A 89 -1.05 -7.45 -7.87
N LEU A 90 -2.29 -7.95 -7.89
CA LEU A 90 -2.62 -9.31 -7.45
C LEU A 90 -1.87 -10.41 -8.22
N PRO A 91 -1.72 -10.34 -9.57
CA PRO A 91 -1.01 -11.40 -10.30
C PRO A 91 0.46 -11.56 -9.89
N TYR A 92 1.08 -10.49 -9.39
CA TYR A 92 2.50 -10.49 -9.02
C TYR A 92 2.73 -10.72 -7.52
N PHE A 93 1.94 -10.06 -6.68
CA PHE A 93 2.15 -10.05 -5.22
C PHE A 93 1.15 -10.91 -4.46
N GLY A 94 0.02 -11.32 -5.06
CA GLY A 94 -1.15 -11.85 -4.36
C GLY A 94 -0.86 -12.96 -3.35
N SER A 95 -0.09 -13.97 -3.76
CA SER A 95 0.27 -15.12 -2.92
C SER A 95 1.41 -14.86 -1.94
N ARG A 96 2.14 -13.74 -2.08
CA ARG A 96 3.27 -13.40 -1.20
C ARG A 96 2.77 -12.77 0.09
N LYS A 97 3.49 -13.02 1.18
CA LYS A 97 3.20 -12.39 2.48
C LYS A 97 3.58 -10.92 2.47
N MET A 98 2.75 -10.08 3.10
CA MET A 98 3.00 -8.64 3.17
C MET A 98 4.36 -8.28 3.79
N CYS A 99 4.78 -9.03 4.81
CA CYS A 99 6.05 -8.83 5.51
C CYS A 99 7.29 -9.30 4.71
N GLU A 100 7.10 -10.16 3.71
CA GLU A 100 8.19 -10.74 2.90
C GLU A 100 8.49 -9.92 1.64
N ILE A 101 7.58 -9.03 1.22
CA ILE A 101 7.79 -8.21 0.03
C ILE A 101 8.90 -7.19 0.28
N GLN A 102 10.02 -7.36 -0.42
CA GLN A 102 11.19 -6.53 -0.31
C GLN A 102 11.27 -5.48 -1.43
N PRO A 103 12.06 -4.41 -1.26
CA PRO A 103 12.30 -3.43 -2.31
C PRO A 103 12.76 -4.04 -3.65
N LYS A 104 13.55 -5.13 -3.60
CA LYS A 104 14.00 -5.86 -4.80
C LYS A 104 12.83 -6.43 -5.62
N ASP A 105 11.77 -6.90 -4.97
CA ASP A 105 10.60 -7.48 -5.64
C ASP A 105 9.80 -6.38 -6.34
N ILE A 106 9.77 -5.19 -5.75
CA ILE A 106 9.12 -4.03 -6.36
C ILE A 106 9.92 -3.53 -7.56
N ILE A 107 11.26 -3.50 -7.49
CA ILE A 107 12.10 -3.17 -8.65
C ILE A 107 11.85 -4.16 -9.80
N ALA A 108 11.78 -5.46 -9.48
CA ALA A 108 11.49 -6.49 -10.48
C ALA A 108 10.11 -6.27 -11.14
N TRP A 109 9.07 -6.02 -10.34
CA TRP A 109 7.75 -5.67 -10.85
C TRP A 109 7.74 -4.37 -11.67
N GLN A 110 8.45 -3.32 -11.23
CA GLN A 110 8.56 -2.08 -11.99
C GLN A 110 9.19 -2.30 -13.36
N ASN A 111 10.25 -3.10 -13.43
CA ASN A 111 10.90 -3.45 -14.69
C ASN A 111 9.94 -4.22 -15.62
N GLU A 112 9.13 -5.12 -15.08
CA GLU A 112 8.10 -5.82 -15.86
C GLU A 112 7.07 -4.85 -16.44
N MET A 113 6.57 -3.91 -15.63
CA MET A 113 5.60 -2.91 -16.09
C MET A 113 6.20 -1.91 -17.10
N ILE A 114 7.47 -1.53 -16.96
CA ILE A 114 8.17 -0.63 -17.89
C ILE A 114 8.44 -1.33 -19.23
N ASN A 115 8.81 -2.61 -19.19
CA ASN A 115 9.15 -3.39 -20.38
C ASN A 115 7.94 -4.01 -21.06
N TYR A 116 6.76 -3.97 -20.44
CA TYR A 116 5.51 -4.42 -21.03
C TYR A 116 5.25 -3.78 -22.40
N ARG A 117 4.84 -4.61 -23.37
CA ARG A 117 4.37 -4.21 -24.68
C ARG A 117 3.05 -4.92 -24.96
N ASP A 118 2.07 -4.20 -25.49
CA ASP A 118 0.80 -4.80 -25.93
C ASP A 118 0.95 -5.52 -27.28
N GLU A 119 -0.14 -6.12 -27.76
CA GLU A 119 -0.19 -6.82 -29.06
C GLU A 119 0.19 -5.92 -30.25
N SER A 120 0.06 -4.60 -30.08
CA SER A 120 0.44 -3.58 -31.06
C SER A 120 1.87 -3.03 -30.82
N GLY A 121 2.62 -3.60 -29.88
CA GLY A 121 3.99 -3.18 -29.54
C GLY A 121 4.07 -1.89 -28.73
N LYS A 122 2.95 -1.38 -28.20
CA LYS A 122 2.90 -0.13 -27.45
C LYS A 122 3.20 -0.33 -25.97
N ALA A 123 4.02 0.55 -25.43
CA ALA A 123 4.36 0.59 -24.01
C ALA A 123 3.28 1.32 -23.19
N TYR A 124 3.25 1.07 -21.88
CA TYR A 124 2.44 1.89 -20.97
C TYR A 124 2.89 3.35 -20.96
N SER A 125 1.93 4.26 -20.83
CA SER A 125 2.24 5.68 -20.71
C SER A 125 2.98 5.98 -19.39
N PRO A 126 3.91 6.96 -19.37
CA PRO A 126 4.62 7.34 -18.14
C PRO A 126 3.69 7.76 -16.99
N VAL A 127 2.52 8.31 -17.32
CA VAL A 127 1.51 8.71 -16.34
C VAL A 127 0.85 7.49 -15.71
N TYR A 128 0.53 6.48 -16.52
CA TYR A 128 -0.06 5.24 -16.04
C TYR A 128 0.89 4.48 -15.13
N LEU A 129 2.18 4.36 -15.51
CA LEU A 129 3.22 3.76 -14.66
C LEU A 129 3.30 4.44 -13.28
N LYS A 130 3.23 5.78 -13.25
CA LYS A 130 3.18 6.54 -11.99
C LYS A 130 1.94 6.19 -11.17
N THR A 131 0.78 6.08 -11.81
CA THR A 131 -0.47 5.68 -11.14
C THR A 131 -0.38 4.28 -10.53
N LEU A 132 0.19 3.31 -11.25
CA LEU A 132 0.37 1.94 -10.77
C LEU A 132 1.23 1.91 -9.49
N HIS A 133 2.39 2.57 -9.53
CA HIS A 133 3.28 2.63 -8.36
C HIS A 133 2.64 3.36 -7.18
N ASN A 134 1.94 4.47 -7.44
CA ASN A 134 1.23 5.18 -6.39
C ASN A 134 0.16 4.31 -5.72
N GLN A 135 -0.53 3.46 -6.49
CA GLN A 135 -1.53 2.54 -5.94
C GLN A 135 -0.89 1.46 -5.06
N LEU A 136 0.22 0.87 -5.50
CA LEU A 136 0.99 -0.09 -4.68
C LEU A 136 1.51 0.57 -3.39
N SER A 137 2.07 1.78 -3.51
CA SER A 137 2.59 2.54 -2.38
C SER A 137 1.48 2.92 -1.39
N ALA A 138 0.26 3.24 -1.86
CA ALA A 138 -0.88 3.52 -1.01
C ALA A 138 -1.29 2.31 -0.14
N ILE A 139 -1.29 1.10 -0.71
CA ILE A 139 -1.60 -0.13 0.02
C ILE A 139 -0.55 -0.37 1.11
N PHE A 140 0.74 -0.26 0.80
CA PHE A 140 1.79 -0.41 1.80
C PHE A 140 1.78 0.70 2.84
N ASN A 141 1.42 1.94 2.49
CA ASN A 141 1.25 3.02 3.47
C ASN A 141 0.11 2.72 4.46
N HIS A 142 -0.97 2.10 3.98
CA HIS A 142 -2.04 1.62 4.86
C HIS A 142 -1.53 0.56 5.83
N ALA A 143 -0.74 -0.41 5.33
CA ALA A 143 -0.12 -1.44 6.15
C ALA A 143 0.85 -0.86 7.21
N VAL A 144 1.67 0.12 6.84
CA VAL A 144 2.57 0.83 7.77
C VAL A 144 1.78 1.56 8.84
N LYS A 145 0.72 2.28 8.44
CA LYS A 145 -0.04 3.15 9.35
C LYS A 145 -0.92 2.39 10.34
N TYR A 146 -1.58 1.32 9.91
CA TYR A 146 -2.61 0.64 10.70
C TYR A 146 -2.21 -0.76 11.16
N TYR A 147 -1.26 -1.41 10.48
CA TYR A 147 -0.85 -2.80 10.73
C TYR A 147 0.62 -2.90 11.16
N ASN A 148 1.26 -1.76 11.42
CA ASN A 148 2.61 -1.66 11.96
C ASN A 148 3.69 -2.33 11.07
N LEU A 149 3.49 -2.34 9.75
CA LEU A 149 4.53 -2.74 8.80
C LEU A 149 5.75 -1.84 8.99
N ALA A 150 6.94 -2.43 9.10
CA ALA A 150 8.15 -1.70 9.50
C ALA A 150 8.51 -0.56 8.54
N MET A 151 8.31 -0.75 7.24
CA MET A 151 8.50 0.30 6.24
C MET A 151 7.69 0.02 4.99
N ASN A 152 7.41 1.06 4.20
CA ASN A 152 6.85 0.90 2.86
C ASN A 152 7.98 0.56 1.87
N PRO A 153 8.06 -0.68 1.35
CA PRO A 153 9.09 -1.06 0.40
C PRO A 153 8.96 -0.29 -0.93
N ALA A 154 7.75 0.07 -1.36
CA ALA A 154 7.52 0.81 -2.61
C ALA A 154 8.06 2.25 -2.51
N ALA A 155 7.84 2.91 -1.37
CA ALA A 155 8.37 4.26 -1.14
C ALA A 155 9.90 4.29 -1.16
N LYS A 156 10.57 3.22 -0.70
CA LYS A 156 12.04 3.12 -0.70
C LYS A 156 12.63 3.03 -2.10
N VAL A 157 11.96 2.32 -3.01
CA VAL A 157 12.43 2.13 -4.39
C VAL A 157 12.32 3.43 -5.19
N GLY A 158 11.27 4.21 -4.93
CA GLY A 158 10.95 5.40 -5.72
C GLY A 158 10.03 5.10 -6.89
N ASN A 159 9.48 6.16 -7.45
CA ASN A 159 8.38 6.08 -8.42
C ASN A 159 8.85 5.56 -9.79
N MET A 160 7.93 5.00 -10.57
CA MET A 160 8.15 4.70 -11.99
C MET A 160 7.30 5.59 -12.88
N GLY A 161 7.84 6.03 -14.01
CA GLY A 161 7.18 6.96 -14.92
C GLY A 161 7.31 8.43 -14.51
N LYS A 162 6.46 9.29 -15.09
CA LYS A 162 6.53 10.76 -14.91
C LYS A 162 5.14 11.36 -14.72
N ALA A 163 5.09 12.45 -13.97
CA ALA A 163 3.87 13.24 -13.88
C ALA A 163 3.48 13.77 -15.26
N LYS A 164 2.19 13.89 -15.53
CA LYS A 164 1.70 14.50 -16.76
C LYS A 164 1.91 16.01 -16.67
N ASN A 165 3.00 16.51 -17.25
CA ASN A 165 3.08 17.91 -17.64
C ASN A 165 2.49 18.00 -19.06
N LYS A 166 1.17 17.93 -19.20
CA LYS A 166 0.54 18.34 -20.46
C LYS A 166 0.11 19.78 -20.29
N GLU A 167 0.70 20.66 -21.10
CA GLU A 167 0.04 21.89 -21.48
C GLU A 167 -1.28 21.48 -22.15
N MET A 168 -2.40 21.85 -21.53
CA MET A 168 -3.70 21.71 -22.18
C MET A 168 -3.82 22.87 -23.15
N LEU A 169 -3.88 22.54 -24.45
CA LEU A 169 -4.29 23.50 -25.46
C LEU A 169 -5.69 23.97 -25.09
N PHE A 170 -5.82 25.26 -24.80
CA PHE A 170 -7.09 25.93 -24.63
C PHE A 170 -7.42 26.63 -25.95
N TRP A 171 -8.70 26.85 -26.21
CA TRP A 171 -9.10 27.53 -27.42
C TRP A 171 -8.84 29.02 -27.30
N THR A 172 -8.27 29.58 -28.35
CA THR A 172 -8.29 31.02 -28.58
C THR A 172 -9.70 31.45 -29.02
N LYS A 173 -10.00 32.74 -28.89
CA LYS A 173 -11.30 33.30 -29.31
C LYS A 173 -11.64 32.95 -30.77
N ASP A 174 -10.64 33.01 -31.64
CA ASP A 174 -10.82 32.74 -33.08
C ASP A 174 -11.09 31.26 -33.37
N GLU A 175 -10.48 30.36 -32.60
CA GLU A 175 -10.75 28.92 -32.70
C GLU A 175 -12.15 28.58 -32.17
N TYR A 176 -12.59 29.23 -31.10
CA TYR A 176 -13.97 29.09 -30.61
C TYR A 176 -14.99 29.59 -31.63
N ALA A 177 -14.74 30.75 -32.25
CA ALA A 177 -15.64 31.29 -33.27
C ALA A 177 -15.81 30.33 -34.46
N LYS A 178 -14.71 29.72 -34.95
CA LYS A 178 -14.74 28.71 -36.01
C LYS A 178 -15.52 27.47 -35.61
N PHE A 179 -15.38 27.02 -34.37
CA PHE A 179 -16.15 25.87 -33.87
C PHE A 179 -17.64 26.20 -33.72
N ALA A 180 -17.96 27.36 -33.16
CA ALA A 180 -19.34 27.79 -32.96
C ALA A 180 -20.10 27.87 -34.29
N ASP A 181 -19.47 28.43 -35.33
CA ASP A 181 -20.00 28.49 -36.69
C ASP A 181 -20.28 27.07 -37.26
N ALA A 182 -19.32 26.15 -37.13
CA ALA A 182 -19.47 24.75 -37.56
C ALA A 182 -20.48 23.92 -36.74
N MET A 183 -20.85 24.39 -35.54
CA MET A 183 -21.81 23.72 -34.65
C MET A 183 -23.24 24.28 -34.77
N MET A 184 -23.47 25.37 -35.50
CA MET A 184 -24.80 26.01 -35.62
C MET A 184 -25.87 25.05 -36.17
N ASP A 185 -25.47 24.12 -37.02
CA ASP A 185 -26.36 23.12 -37.63
C ASP A 185 -26.82 22.02 -36.64
N LYS A 186 -26.27 22.02 -35.41
CA LYS A 186 -26.57 21.04 -34.36
C LYS A 186 -27.01 21.75 -33.07
N PRO A 187 -28.30 22.13 -32.95
CA PRO A 187 -28.80 22.99 -31.88
C PRO A 187 -28.45 22.47 -30.48
N MET A 188 -28.58 21.16 -30.24
CA MET A 188 -28.34 20.56 -28.94
C MET A 188 -26.85 20.53 -28.54
N SER A 189 -25.94 20.49 -29.51
CA SER A 189 -24.51 20.63 -29.27
C SER A 189 -24.12 22.09 -29.10
N PHE A 190 -24.68 22.99 -29.91
CA PHE A 190 -24.44 24.43 -29.79
C PHE A 190 -24.82 25.01 -28.42
N TYR A 191 -25.91 24.54 -27.80
CA TYR A 191 -26.29 24.99 -26.45
C TYR A 191 -25.46 24.36 -25.31
N ALA A 192 -24.74 23.28 -25.58
CA ALA A 192 -23.95 22.56 -24.57
C ALA A 192 -22.51 23.07 -24.44
N PHE A 193 -22.04 23.88 -25.38
CA PHE A 193 -20.68 24.44 -25.48
C PHE A 193 -20.72 25.96 -25.59
#